data_AF-A0A369SCY6-F1
#
_entry.id   AF-A0A369SCY6-F1
#
_cell.length_a   1.000
_cell.length_b   1.000
_cell.length_c   1.000
_cell.angle_alpha   90.00
_cell.angle_beta   90.00
_cell.angle_gamma   90.00
#
_symmetry.space_group_name_H-M   'P 1'
#
loop_
_entity.id
_entity.type
_entity.pdbx_description
1 polymer ?
#
loop_
_entity_poly.entity_id
_entity_poly.type
_entity_poly.pdbx_seq_one_letter_code
_entity_poly.pdbx_strand_id
1 'polypeptide(L)'
;MAAARRILPQLTIQDLEKKFVGYYKRNIKASHRHLINPQTAELNVAKMAAARRILPQLTMQDLEKKFVGYYKRNIKASHRHLINPQTAVSADHVIRLPTSIRLDRLQLQLDKVAKSFGDLHKYVIIEKDPGPGVLTKALLNAGCTQLVALESNQKFLSTLKELENDSDGRLKAYYSDINKLDLIPLYQGYIPPVYQSGDILGHIKPKSWDDDIVGRVIGVANNTMGHRFTISYLIRLIERSGLHRWGRWQHIAYYTEKTARALYAHVGTPIYGRITVLSNILCNISTLSKDHIDEFFPRGTAIKGNSMELICLETKKHCELSDKALKFLDPILQQVFAARRQPLLNRLESIAPGSYTVLEKLKIPPRKCASNMSPMDFVELAEAFSSWDGRMTIFDSYL
;
A
#
# COMPACT_ATOMS: atom_id res chain seq x y z
N MET A 1 -16.43 -20.54 -19.84
CA MET A 1 -16.42 -21.67 -20.80
C MET A 1 -17.16 -21.35 -22.08
N ALA A 2 -18.46 -21.02 -22.04
CA ALA A 2 -19.24 -20.69 -23.24
C ALA A 2 -18.65 -19.53 -24.08
N ALA A 3 -18.21 -18.44 -23.44
CA ALA A 3 -17.55 -17.32 -24.13
C ALA A 3 -16.19 -17.69 -24.75
N ALA A 4 -15.39 -18.54 -24.10
CA ALA A 4 -14.08 -18.96 -24.59
C ALA A 4 -14.18 -19.86 -25.83
N ARG A 5 -15.23 -20.68 -25.93
CA ARG A 5 -15.51 -21.53 -27.10
C ARG A 5 -15.90 -20.73 -28.35
N ARG A 6 -16.41 -19.51 -28.15
CA ARG A 6 -16.74 -18.57 -29.23
C ARG A 6 -15.50 -17.93 -29.85
N ILE A 7 -14.40 -17.84 -29.09
CA ILE A 7 -13.15 -17.16 -29.47
C ILE A 7 -12.09 -18.17 -29.93
N LEU A 8 -12.12 -19.40 -29.39
CA LEU A 8 -11.18 -20.49 -29.69
C LEU A 8 -11.95 -21.78 -30.04
N PRO A 9 -12.68 -21.81 -31.17
CA PRO A 9 -13.57 -22.92 -31.53
C PRO A 9 -12.85 -24.25 -31.78
N GLN A 10 -11.56 -24.21 -32.07
CA GLN A 10 -10.70 -25.38 -32.37
C GLN A 10 -10.26 -26.16 -31.12
N LEU A 11 -10.51 -25.66 -29.91
CA LEU A 11 -10.11 -26.32 -28.67
C LEU A 11 -11.29 -27.09 -28.06
N THR A 12 -11.05 -28.33 -27.68
CA THR A 12 -12.06 -29.13 -26.96
C THR A 12 -12.29 -28.56 -25.56
N ILE A 13 -13.41 -28.93 -24.94
CA ILE A 13 -13.72 -28.51 -23.56
C ILE A 13 -12.61 -28.97 -22.60
N GLN A 14 -12.09 -30.18 -22.78
CA GLN A 14 -10.97 -30.69 -21.98
C GLN A 14 -9.67 -29.90 -22.19
N ASP A 15 -9.39 -29.43 -23.42
CA ASP A 15 -8.21 -28.58 -23.68
C ASP A 15 -8.34 -27.20 -23.03
N LEU A 16 -9.55 -26.63 -23.09
CA LEU A 16 -9.88 -25.38 -22.42
C LEU A 16 -9.77 -25.53 -20.90
N GLU A 17 -10.27 -26.63 -20.33
CA GLU A 17 -10.13 -26.95 -18.90
C GLU A 17 -8.67 -27.10 -18.51
N LYS A 18 -7.86 -27.83 -19.28
CA LYS A 18 -6.44 -28.05 -18.99
C LYS A 18 -5.66 -26.74 -19.06
N LYS A 19 -5.95 -25.88 -20.05
CA LYS A 19 -5.35 -24.53 -20.16
C LYS A 19 -5.82 -23.61 -19.04
N PHE A 20 -7.09 -23.66 -18.66
CA PHE A 20 -7.66 -22.86 -17.57
C PHE A 20 -7.10 -23.28 -16.21
N VAL A 21 -6.99 -24.57 -15.95
CA VAL A 21 -6.33 -25.14 -14.77
C VAL A 21 -4.85 -24.79 -14.75
N GLY A 22 -4.17 -24.85 -15.89
CA GLY A 22 -2.76 -24.43 -16.02
C GLY A 22 -2.58 -22.93 -15.75
N TYR A 23 -3.48 -22.09 -16.26
CA TYR A 23 -3.53 -20.65 -15.95
C TYR A 23 -3.78 -20.40 -14.47
N TYR A 24 -4.72 -21.12 -13.86
CA TYR A 24 -5.04 -21.01 -12.43
C TYR A 24 -3.87 -21.44 -11.54
N LYS A 25 -3.22 -22.57 -11.87
CA LYS A 25 -2.01 -23.05 -11.18
C LYS A 25 -0.86 -22.03 -11.23
N ARG A 26 -0.69 -21.31 -12.35
CA ARG A 26 0.34 -20.28 -12.50
C ARG A 26 0.01 -18.98 -11.75
N ASN A 27 -1.28 -18.63 -11.63
CA ASN A 27 -1.72 -17.34 -11.08
C ASN A 27 -2.21 -17.38 -9.62
N ILE A 28 -2.25 -18.55 -8.97
CA ILE A 28 -2.53 -18.69 -7.51
C ILE A 28 -1.56 -17.91 -6.62
N LYS A 29 -0.40 -17.47 -7.12
CA LYS A 29 0.49 -16.55 -6.38
C LYS A 29 0.00 -15.10 -6.32
N ALA A 30 -0.98 -14.69 -7.12
CA ALA A 30 -1.29 -13.26 -7.34
C ALA A 30 -2.68 -12.79 -6.87
N SER A 31 -3.62 -13.69 -6.53
CA SER A 31 -5.03 -13.28 -6.33
C SER A 31 -5.69 -13.96 -5.13
N HIS A 32 -5.46 -13.43 -3.93
CA HIS A 32 -6.26 -13.75 -2.74
C HIS A 32 -6.46 -12.48 -1.87
N ARG A 33 -7.25 -11.54 -2.41
CA ARG A 33 -8.05 -10.60 -1.62
C ARG A 33 -9.50 -11.14 -1.62
N HIS A 34 -10.31 -10.69 -0.67
CA HIS A 34 -11.70 -11.09 -0.39
C HIS A 34 -11.82 -12.14 0.73
N LEU A 35 -12.03 -11.59 1.94
CA LEU A 35 -12.59 -12.27 3.11
C LEU A 35 -14.07 -12.63 2.86
N ILE A 36 -14.55 -13.61 3.62
CA ILE A 36 -15.74 -14.43 3.41
C ILE A 36 -17.05 -13.63 3.64
N ASN A 37 -17.87 -13.52 2.60
CA ASN A 37 -19.31 -13.18 2.64
C ASN A 37 -20.15 -14.48 2.53
N PRO A 38 -21.37 -14.60 3.08
CA PRO A 38 -22.30 -15.73 2.88
C PRO A 38 -22.39 -16.30 1.44
N GLN A 39 -22.37 -15.46 0.41
CA GLN A 39 -22.34 -15.89 -1.00
C GLN A 39 -21.03 -16.61 -1.40
N THR A 40 -19.94 -16.31 -0.69
CA THR A 40 -18.64 -16.97 -0.84
C THR A 40 -18.64 -18.35 -0.19
N ALA A 41 -19.49 -18.58 0.82
CA ALA A 41 -19.68 -19.89 1.43
C ALA A 41 -20.36 -20.85 0.45
N GLU A 42 -21.42 -20.41 -0.24
CA GLU A 42 -22.05 -21.17 -1.33
C GLU A 42 -21.07 -21.43 -2.50
N LEU A 43 -20.27 -20.43 -2.87
CA LEU A 43 -19.24 -20.58 -3.90
C LEU A 43 -18.11 -21.54 -3.47
N ASN A 44 -17.77 -21.58 -2.17
CA ASN A 44 -16.79 -22.51 -1.63
C ASN A 44 -17.34 -23.93 -1.52
N VAL A 45 -18.63 -24.09 -1.20
CA VAL A 45 -19.34 -25.37 -1.27
C VAL A 45 -19.39 -25.87 -2.72
N ALA A 46 -19.66 -25.00 -3.69
CA ALA A 46 -19.61 -25.33 -5.12
C ALA A 46 -18.18 -25.70 -5.59
N LYS A 47 -17.14 -25.01 -5.11
CA LYS A 47 -15.73 -25.33 -5.39
C LYS A 47 -15.30 -26.65 -4.74
N MET A 48 -15.79 -26.97 -3.54
CA MET A 48 -15.55 -28.25 -2.88
C MET A 48 -16.27 -29.39 -3.59
N ALA A 49 -17.50 -29.17 -4.06
CA ALA A 49 -18.24 -30.11 -4.89
C ALA A 49 -17.54 -30.35 -6.26
N ALA A 50 -16.97 -29.30 -6.87
CA ALA A 50 -16.16 -29.42 -8.08
C ALA A 50 -14.81 -30.14 -7.82
N ALA A 51 -14.15 -29.88 -6.69
CA ALA A 51 -12.93 -30.57 -6.29
C ALA A 51 -13.16 -32.07 -6.05
N ARG A 52 -14.32 -32.44 -5.51
CA ARG A 52 -14.74 -33.84 -5.32
C ARG A 52 -14.91 -34.60 -6.64
N ARG A 53 -15.31 -33.91 -7.73
CA ARG A 53 -15.35 -34.49 -9.09
C ARG A 53 -13.96 -34.75 -9.68
N ILE A 54 -12.93 -34.03 -9.22
CA ILE A 54 -11.55 -34.10 -9.74
C ILE A 54 -10.66 -35.00 -8.86
N LEU A 55 -11.00 -35.18 -7.58
CA LEU A 55 -10.27 -35.99 -6.59
C LEU A 55 -11.23 -36.92 -5.84
N PRO A 56 -11.81 -37.93 -6.52
CA PRO A 56 -12.88 -38.77 -5.98
C PRO A 56 -12.48 -39.61 -4.76
N GLN A 57 -11.18 -39.81 -4.54
CA GLN A 57 -10.62 -40.59 -3.43
C GLN A 57 -10.57 -39.84 -2.09
N LEU A 58 -10.90 -38.55 -2.05
CA LEU A 58 -10.89 -37.75 -0.82
C LEU A 58 -12.31 -37.53 -0.31
N THR A 59 -12.55 -37.82 0.98
CA THR A 59 -13.85 -37.55 1.60
C THR A 59 -14.06 -36.04 1.77
N MET A 60 -15.32 -35.61 1.96
CA MET A 60 -15.62 -34.20 2.23
C MET A 60 -14.90 -33.69 3.49
N GLN A 61 -14.76 -34.55 4.50
CA GLN A 61 -14.01 -34.25 5.72
C GLN A 61 -12.50 -34.08 5.46
N ASP A 62 -11.90 -34.87 4.57
CA ASP A 62 -10.49 -34.71 4.17
C ASP A 62 -10.25 -33.43 3.37
N LEU A 63 -11.19 -33.10 2.49
CA LEU A 63 -11.17 -31.87 1.71
C LEU A 63 -11.31 -30.66 2.63
N GLU A 64 -12.25 -30.66 3.57
CA GLU A 64 -12.39 -29.62 4.60
C GLU A 64 -11.12 -29.48 5.43
N LYS A 65 -10.55 -30.58 5.92
CA LYS A 65 -9.33 -30.56 6.74
C LYS A 65 -8.13 -30.01 5.98
N LYS A 66 -7.99 -30.35 4.69
CA LYS A 66 -6.95 -29.78 3.80
C LYS A 66 -7.20 -28.32 3.46
N PHE A 67 -8.45 -27.92 3.21
CA PHE A 67 -8.85 -26.54 2.92
C PHE A 67 -8.63 -25.64 4.14
N VAL A 68 -9.13 -26.05 5.30
CA VAL A 68 -8.92 -25.38 6.59
C VAL A 68 -7.43 -25.35 6.96
N GLY A 69 -6.70 -26.44 6.74
CA GLY A 69 -5.25 -26.49 6.95
C GLY A 69 -4.46 -25.57 6.01
N TYR A 70 -4.92 -25.38 4.77
CA TYR A 70 -4.37 -24.41 3.82
C TYR A 70 -4.64 -22.96 4.26
N TYR A 71 -5.87 -22.65 4.70
CA TYR A 71 -6.21 -21.32 5.26
C TYR A 71 -5.43 -21.03 6.55
N LYS A 72 -5.35 -21.97 7.50
CA LYS A 72 -4.57 -21.81 8.74
C LYS A 72 -3.07 -21.56 8.48
N ARG A 73 -2.50 -22.16 7.42
CA ARG A 73 -1.10 -21.95 7.02
C ARG A 73 -0.87 -20.60 6.31
N ASN A 74 -1.84 -20.10 5.56
CA ASN A 74 -1.71 -18.84 4.79
C ASN A 74 -2.19 -17.58 5.55
N ILE A 75 -3.06 -17.73 6.54
CA ILE A 75 -3.42 -16.65 7.48
C ILE A 75 -2.21 -16.25 8.34
N LYS A 76 -1.33 -17.20 8.70
CA LYS A 76 -0.07 -16.91 9.42
C LYS A 76 0.93 -16.02 8.63
N ALA A 77 0.72 -15.83 7.32
CA ALA A 77 1.65 -15.10 6.46
C ALA A 77 1.16 -13.70 6.02
N SER A 78 -0.11 -13.35 6.27
CA SER A 78 -0.74 -12.16 5.67
C SER A 78 -1.27 -11.11 6.65
N HIS A 79 -1.21 -11.36 7.96
CA HIS A 79 -1.60 -10.39 8.99
C HIS A 79 -0.53 -10.22 10.07
N ARG A 80 0.65 -9.75 9.68
CA ARG A 80 1.64 -9.23 10.62
C ARG A 80 1.47 -7.72 10.74
N HIS A 81 0.32 -7.33 11.26
CA HIS A 81 0.16 -6.03 11.88
C HIS A 81 1.00 -6.06 13.16
N LEU A 82 1.72 -4.98 13.45
CA LEU A 82 2.24 -4.78 14.79
C LEU A 82 1.06 -4.31 15.63
N ILE A 83 0.31 -5.32 16.09
CA ILE A 83 -0.47 -5.50 17.32
C ILE A 83 -1.15 -6.87 17.10
N ASN A 84 -0.98 -7.81 18.05
CA ASN A 84 -1.44 -9.19 17.92
C ASN A 84 -2.96 -9.33 18.18
N PRO A 85 -3.80 -9.67 17.19
CA PRO A 85 -5.25 -9.85 17.36
C PRO A 85 -5.65 -11.26 17.88
N GLN A 86 -4.67 -12.13 18.18
CA GLN A 86 -4.90 -13.51 18.64
C GLN A 86 -4.63 -13.72 20.13
N THR A 87 -4.11 -12.71 20.85
CA THR A 87 -3.94 -12.77 22.32
C THR A 87 -4.88 -11.83 23.09
N ALA A 88 -5.70 -11.03 22.40
CA ALA A 88 -6.86 -10.41 23.01
C ALA A 88 -7.97 -11.48 23.08
N VAL A 89 -7.93 -12.28 24.15
CA VAL A 89 -9.01 -13.22 24.45
C VAL A 89 -10.22 -12.40 24.89
N SER A 90 -11.34 -12.66 24.23
CA SER A 90 -12.68 -12.18 24.58
C SER A 90 -13.03 -12.61 25.99
N ALA A 91 -13.17 -11.64 26.89
CA ALA A 91 -14.07 -11.70 28.03
C ALA A 91 -14.61 -10.28 28.24
N ASP A 92 -15.89 -10.10 27.92
CA ASP A 92 -16.75 -8.97 28.26
C ASP A 92 -16.10 -7.57 28.28
N HIS A 93 -16.25 -6.86 27.16
CA HIS A 93 -16.18 -5.39 27.04
C HIS A 93 -14.96 -4.66 27.64
N VAL A 94 -13.82 -5.34 27.81
CA VAL A 94 -12.53 -4.69 28.09
C VAL A 94 -11.45 -5.36 27.25
N ILE A 95 -10.82 -4.62 26.33
CA ILE A 95 -9.62 -5.10 25.63
C ILE A 95 -8.49 -5.22 26.66
N ARG A 96 -8.31 -6.42 27.22
CA ARG A 96 -7.14 -6.72 28.05
C ARG A 96 -5.96 -7.07 27.12
N LEU A 97 -5.03 -6.13 27.02
CA LEU A 97 -3.70 -6.42 26.46
C LEU A 97 -3.02 -7.49 27.33
N PRO A 98 -2.09 -8.29 26.77
CA PRO A 98 -1.29 -9.23 27.56
C PRO A 98 -0.76 -8.56 28.82
N THR A 99 -0.76 -9.26 29.95
CA THR A 99 -0.29 -8.75 31.26
C THR A 99 1.15 -8.21 31.25
N SER A 100 1.92 -8.54 30.21
CA SER A 100 3.26 -7.99 29.94
C SER A 100 3.28 -6.59 29.31
N ILE A 101 2.14 -6.05 28.88
CA ILE A 101 2.02 -4.72 28.28
C ILE A 101 1.51 -3.75 29.33
N ARG A 102 2.43 -2.90 29.79
CA ARG A 102 2.14 -1.73 30.62
C ARG A 102 1.60 -0.62 29.71
N LEU A 103 0.28 -0.53 29.58
CA LEU A 103 -0.44 0.46 28.77
C LEU A 103 0.00 1.90 29.08
N ASP A 104 0.22 2.18 30.37
CA ASP A 104 0.74 3.43 30.89
C ASP A 104 2.11 3.78 30.28
N ARG A 105 3.01 2.79 30.20
CA ARG A 105 4.34 2.99 29.62
C ARG A 105 4.29 3.19 28.10
N LEU A 106 3.46 2.41 27.41
CA LEU A 106 3.27 2.53 25.96
C LEU A 106 2.67 3.90 25.60
N GLN A 107 1.70 4.38 26.39
CA GLN A 107 1.11 5.70 26.23
C GLN A 107 2.17 6.81 26.37
N LEU A 108 2.99 6.78 27.43
CA LEU A 108 4.06 7.77 27.63
C LEU A 108 5.08 7.81 26.48
N GLN A 109 5.39 6.66 25.88
CA GLN A 109 6.26 6.60 24.69
C GLN A 109 5.58 7.26 23.49
N LEU A 110 4.31 6.91 23.22
CA LEU A 110 3.57 7.44 22.08
C LEU A 110 3.22 8.93 22.25
N ASP A 111 3.08 9.45 23.46
CA ASP A 111 2.93 10.88 23.72
C ASP A 111 4.19 11.66 23.29
N LYS A 112 5.39 11.08 23.48
CA LYS A 112 6.64 11.67 22.97
C LYS A 112 6.70 11.63 21.45
N VAL A 113 6.29 10.52 20.84
CA VAL A 113 6.21 10.37 19.38
C VAL A 113 5.22 11.39 18.80
N ALA A 114 4.04 11.54 19.40
CA ALA A 114 3.03 12.50 18.95
C ALA A 114 3.56 13.95 19.00
N LYS A 115 4.29 14.31 20.07
CA LYS A 115 4.95 15.62 20.17
C LYS A 115 6.04 15.84 19.12
N SER A 116 6.73 14.77 18.68
CA SER A 116 7.77 14.86 17.64
C SER A 116 7.22 15.28 16.27
N PHE A 117 5.90 15.15 16.05
CA PHE A 117 5.26 15.65 14.84
C PHE A 117 5.14 17.19 14.84
N GLY A 118 5.42 17.89 15.94
CA GLY A 118 5.29 19.35 16.02
C GLY A 118 3.83 19.78 16.18
N ASP A 119 3.50 20.99 15.72
CA ASP A 119 2.17 21.59 15.90
C ASP A 119 1.09 20.88 15.07
N LEU A 120 0.29 20.03 15.72
CA LEU A 120 -0.78 19.24 15.10
C LEU A 120 -2.08 20.04 14.88
N HIS A 121 -2.24 21.23 15.45
CA HIS A 121 -3.48 22.02 15.33
C HIS A 121 -3.74 22.49 13.89
N LYS A 122 -2.69 22.59 13.08
CA LYS A 122 -2.71 23.14 11.71
C LYS A 122 -3.09 22.13 10.63
N TYR A 123 -3.16 20.85 10.98
CA TYR A 123 -3.18 19.77 10.01
C TYR A 123 -4.36 18.84 10.22
N VAL A 124 -4.92 18.35 9.11
CA VAL A 124 -5.74 17.15 9.13
C VAL A 124 -4.83 15.95 9.33
N ILE A 125 -5.08 15.14 10.36
CA ILE A 125 -4.31 13.93 10.63
C ILE A 125 -5.15 12.72 10.22
N ILE A 126 -4.60 11.88 9.35
CA ILE A 126 -5.15 10.57 9.01
C ILE A 126 -4.26 9.52 9.67
N GLU A 127 -4.79 8.80 10.65
CA GLU A 127 -4.11 7.67 11.27
C GLU A 127 -4.51 6.36 10.57
N LYS A 128 -3.51 5.67 10.02
CA LYS A 128 -3.68 4.39 9.32
C LYS A 128 -3.55 3.23 10.31
N ASP A 129 -4.57 2.37 10.36
CA ASP A 129 -4.62 1.16 11.19
C ASP A 129 -4.21 1.43 12.65
N PRO A 130 -4.93 2.32 13.36
CA PRO A 130 -4.62 2.74 14.74
C PRO A 130 -4.62 1.58 15.76
N GLY A 131 -5.30 0.47 15.43
CA GLY A 131 -5.55 -0.62 16.33
C GLY A 131 -6.30 -0.15 17.59
N PRO A 132 -5.83 -0.50 18.81
CA PRO A 132 -6.49 -0.13 20.06
C PRO A 132 -6.48 1.38 20.37
N GLY A 133 -5.91 2.22 19.52
CA GLY A 133 -6.04 3.68 19.63
C GLY A 133 -5.08 4.36 20.61
N VAL A 134 -3.97 3.72 20.99
CA VAL A 134 -3.00 4.33 21.92
C VAL A 134 -2.29 5.54 21.29
N LEU A 135 -1.91 5.43 20.01
CA LEU A 135 -1.37 6.57 19.25
C LEU A 135 -2.47 7.59 18.94
N THR A 136 -3.69 7.14 18.61
CA THR A 136 -4.87 8.01 18.47
C THR A 136 -5.05 8.91 19.69
N LYS A 137 -5.02 8.33 20.89
CA LYS A 137 -5.09 9.08 22.15
C LYS A 137 -3.90 10.03 22.33
N ALA A 138 -2.69 9.58 22.01
CA ALA A 138 -1.49 10.43 22.07
C ALA A 138 -1.58 11.65 21.13
N LEU A 139 -2.10 11.46 19.91
CA LEU A 139 -2.32 12.53 18.94
C LEU A 139 -3.36 13.54 19.45
N LEU A 140 -4.47 13.07 20.03
CA LEU A 140 -5.48 13.92 20.65
C LEU A 140 -4.92 14.71 21.84
N ASN A 141 -4.09 14.09 22.68
CA ASN A 141 -3.42 14.73 23.81
C ASN A 141 -2.37 15.76 23.36
N ALA A 142 -1.74 15.53 22.21
CA ALA A 142 -0.77 16.45 21.60
C ALA A 142 -1.44 17.64 20.87
N GLY A 143 -2.76 17.81 21.01
CA GLY A 143 -3.48 18.96 20.46
C GLY A 143 -4.07 18.75 19.07
N CYS A 144 -4.09 17.52 18.54
CA CYS A 144 -4.75 17.26 17.26
C CYS A 144 -6.25 17.62 17.35
N THR A 145 -6.69 18.50 16.46
CA THR A 145 -8.07 19.01 16.38
C THR A 145 -8.89 18.32 15.30
N GLN A 146 -8.23 17.74 14.28
CA GLN A 146 -8.86 17.06 13.15
C GLN A 146 -8.18 15.72 12.90
N LEU A 147 -8.66 14.67 13.58
CA LEU A 147 -8.12 13.31 13.50
C LEU A 147 -9.12 12.37 12.82
N VAL A 148 -8.67 11.67 11.79
CA VAL A 148 -9.42 10.61 11.12
C VAL A 148 -8.68 9.30 11.30
N ALA A 149 -9.31 8.35 11.97
CA ALA A 149 -8.78 7.01 12.18
C ALA A 149 -9.37 6.03 11.15
N LEU A 150 -8.53 5.47 10.28
CA LEU A 150 -8.93 4.46 9.28
C LEU A 150 -8.47 3.08 9.72
N GLU A 151 -9.38 2.32 10.32
CA GLU A 151 -9.10 1.00 10.89
C GLU A 151 -9.64 -0.13 10.01
N SER A 152 -8.76 -1.00 9.53
CA SER A 152 -9.13 -2.13 8.66
C SER A 152 -9.57 -3.38 9.42
N ASN A 153 -9.38 -3.45 10.73
CA ASN A 153 -9.78 -4.54 11.60
C ASN A 153 -10.92 -4.12 12.54
N GLN A 154 -12.12 -4.64 12.25
CA GLN A 154 -13.35 -4.32 12.96
C GLN A 154 -13.28 -4.51 14.48
N LYS A 155 -12.41 -5.39 14.98
CA LYS A 155 -12.24 -5.66 16.41
C LYS A 155 -11.84 -4.45 17.24
N PHE A 156 -11.16 -3.47 16.65
CA PHE A 156 -10.69 -2.29 17.37
C PHE A 156 -11.65 -1.11 17.30
N LEU A 157 -12.70 -1.20 16.49
CA LEU A 157 -13.63 -0.10 16.28
C LEU A 157 -14.39 0.28 17.55
N SER A 158 -14.73 -0.66 18.42
CA SER A 158 -15.43 -0.33 19.68
C SER A 158 -14.61 0.65 20.51
N THR A 159 -13.32 0.37 20.71
CA THR A 159 -12.40 1.24 21.46
C THR A 159 -12.16 2.57 20.75
N LEU A 160 -12.05 2.56 19.42
CA LEU A 160 -11.92 3.82 18.67
C LEU A 160 -13.19 4.66 18.73
N LYS A 161 -14.38 4.04 18.82
CA LYS A 161 -15.65 4.73 18.98
C LYS A 161 -15.85 5.30 20.38
N GLU A 162 -15.35 4.63 21.41
CA GLU A 162 -15.24 5.20 22.76
C GLU A 162 -14.37 6.46 22.74
N LEU A 163 -13.16 6.38 22.15
CA LEU A 163 -12.28 7.55 21.99
C LEU A 163 -12.93 8.67 21.17
N GLU A 164 -13.71 8.32 20.14
CA GLU A 164 -14.43 9.30 19.31
C GLU A 164 -15.50 10.04 20.13
N ASN A 165 -16.30 9.32 20.92
CA ASN A 165 -17.30 9.92 21.80
C ASN A 165 -16.67 10.87 22.83
N ASP A 166 -15.49 10.53 23.33
CA ASP A 166 -14.74 11.33 24.32
C ASP A 166 -13.90 12.45 23.68
N SER A 167 -13.90 12.60 22.35
CA SER A 167 -12.99 13.50 21.64
C SER A 167 -13.53 14.92 21.41
N ASP A 168 -14.77 15.21 21.82
CA ASP A 168 -15.48 16.45 21.48
C ASP A 168 -15.50 16.74 19.97
N GLY A 169 -15.70 15.69 19.17
CA GLY A 169 -15.77 15.78 17.70
C GLY A 169 -14.42 15.93 16.99
N ARG A 170 -13.29 15.88 17.73
CA ARG A 170 -11.94 15.97 17.14
C ARG A 170 -11.51 14.70 16.42
N LEU A 171 -12.05 13.54 16.81
CA LEU A 171 -11.79 12.24 16.19
C LEU A 171 -13.00 11.77 15.39
N LYS A 172 -12.75 11.17 14.22
CA LYS A 172 -13.71 10.31 13.51
C LYS A 172 -13.06 8.99 13.15
N ALA A 173 -13.60 7.89 13.66
CA ALA A 173 -13.15 6.54 13.38
C ALA A 173 -14.02 5.86 12.31
N TYR A 174 -13.37 5.29 11.30
CA TYR A 174 -14.00 4.56 10.20
C TYR A 174 -13.47 3.14 10.12
N TYR A 175 -14.38 2.18 9.86
CA TYR A 175 -14.00 0.84 9.42
C TYR A 175 -13.53 0.87 7.97
N SER A 176 -12.28 1.24 7.74
CA SER A 176 -11.74 1.54 6.41
C SER A 176 -10.30 1.05 6.25
N ASP A 177 -9.97 0.58 5.06
CA ASP A 177 -8.61 0.23 4.67
C ASP A 177 -8.09 1.33 3.73
N ILE A 178 -7.12 2.11 4.20
CA ILE A 178 -6.56 3.23 3.42
C ILE A 178 -5.98 2.78 2.07
N ASN A 179 -5.55 1.52 1.93
CA ASN A 179 -5.07 0.99 0.64
C ASN A 179 -6.20 0.79 -0.39
N LYS A 180 -7.44 0.81 0.09
CA LYS A 180 -8.67 0.66 -0.69
C LYS A 180 -9.43 1.97 -0.84
N LEU A 181 -8.89 3.07 -0.31
CA LEU A 181 -9.48 4.40 -0.49
C LEU A 181 -9.54 4.72 -1.99
N ASP A 182 -10.66 5.30 -2.43
CA ASP A 182 -10.91 5.72 -3.82
C ASP A 182 -10.81 4.58 -4.85
N LEU A 183 -11.03 3.32 -4.45
CA LEU A 183 -11.22 2.26 -5.43
C LEU A 183 -12.57 2.45 -6.14
N ILE A 184 -12.53 2.38 -7.47
CA ILE A 184 -13.73 2.39 -8.30
C ILE A 184 -14.52 1.11 -7.98
N PRO A 185 -15.76 1.20 -7.50
CA PRO A 185 -16.52 0.02 -7.17
C PRO A 185 -16.92 -0.71 -8.46
N LEU A 186 -16.73 -2.03 -8.48
CA LEU A 186 -17.17 -2.89 -9.59
C LEU A 186 -18.70 -3.11 -9.61
N TYR A 187 -19.41 -2.64 -8.58
CA TYR A 187 -20.85 -2.83 -8.37
C TYR A 187 -21.49 -1.56 -7.77
N GLN A 188 -22.82 -1.48 -7.77
CA GLN A 188 -23.57 -0.38 -7.14
C GLN A 188 -23.31 -0.31 -5.63
N GLY A 189 -22.67 0.77 -5.17
CA GLY A 189 -22.46 1.08 -3.75
C GLY A 189 -21.07 0.71 -3.20
N TYR A 190 -20.68 1.38 -2.12
CA TYR A 190 -19.46 1.09 -1.36
C TYR A 190 -19.77 0.09 -0.25
N ILE A 191 -19.03 -1.03 -0.23
CA ILE A 191 -19.08 -1.99 0.87
C ILE A 191 -17.84 -1.73 1.74
N PRO A 192 -17.99 -1.32 3.02
CA PRO A 192 -16.87 -1.23 3.94
C PRO A 192 -16.00 -2.50 3.90
N PRO A 193 -14.67 -2.39 3.92
CA PRO A 193 -13.90 -1.20 4.32
C PRO A 193 -13.41 -0.33 3.14
N VAL A 194 -14.20 -0.20 2.06
CA VAL A 194 -13.91 0.69 0.92
C VAL A 194 -14.66 2.01 1.07
N TYR A 195 -13.96 3.13 0.94
CA TYR A 195 -14.51 4.49 1.04
C TYR A 195 -13.96 5.38 -0.07
N GLN A 196 -14.67 6.45 -0.44
CA GLN A 196 -14.06 7.57 -1.14
C GLN A 196 -13.42 8.51 -0.13
N SER A 197 -12.27 9.08 -0.48
CA SER A 197 -11.70 10.19 0.30
C SER A 197 -12.64 11.39 0.31
N GLY A 198 -13.50 11.55 -0.70
CA GLY A 198 -14.55 12.58 -0.74
C GLY A 198 -15.51 12.51 0.43
N ASP A 199 -15.93 11.29 0.80
CA ASP A 199 -16.87 11.08 1.91
C ASP A 199 -16.22 11.36 3.28
N ILE A 200 -14.90 11.13 3.38
CA ILE A 200 -14.14 11.30 4.61
C ILE A 200 -13.69 12.75 4.78
N LEU A 201 -13.19 13.37 3.70
CA LEU A 201 -12.55 14.69 3.70
C LEU A 201 -13.40 15.79 3.05
N GLY A 202 -14.66 15.52 2.69
CA GLY A 202 -15.53 16.50 2.02
C GLY A 202 -15.77 17.78 2.83
N HIS A 203 -15.54 17.73 4.15
CA HIS A 203 -15.59 18.89 5.04
C HIS A 203 -14.28 19.70 5.08
N ILE A 204 -13.19 19.17 4.52
CA ILE A 204 -11.90 19.84 4.43
C ILE A 204 -11.83 20.62 3.12
N LYS A 205 -11.52 21.91 3.22
CA LYS A 205 -11.29 22.75 2.03
C LYS A 205 -10.00 22.32 1.34
N PRO A 206 -10.02 21.97 0.05
CA PRO A 206 -8.81 21.76 -0.73
C PRO A 206 -7.92 23.00 -0.74
N LYS A 207 -6.60 22.78 -0.67
CA LYS A 207 -5.57 23.81 -0.83
C LYS A 207 -4.97 23.73 -2.23
N SER A 208 -4.46 24.85 -2.73
CA SER A 208 -3.67 24.84 -3.97
C SER A 208 -2.41 23.98 -3.77
N TRP A 209 -1.86 23.42 -4.85
CA TRP A 209 -0.62 22.65 -4.77
C TRP A 209 0.55 23.49 -4.24
N ASP A 210 0.55 24.78 -4.59
CA ASP A 210 1.58 25.74 -4.19
C ASP A 210 1.42 26.27 -2.76
N ASP A 211 0.28 26.01 -2.11
CA ASP A 211 0.05 26.39 -0.71
C ASP A 211 0.74 25.41 0.26
N ASP A 212 0.63 25.68 1.56
CA ASP A 212 1.05 24.75 2.61
C ASP A 212 0.33 23.40 2.51
N ILE A 213 0.95 22.37 3.11
CA ILE A 213 0.35 21.03 3.15
C ILE A 213 -1.04 21.04 3.81
N VAL A 214 -1.90 20.14 3.35
CA VAL A 214 -3.25 19.92 3.88
C VAL A 214 -3.19 19.21 5.22
N GLY A 215 -2.37 18.16 5.28
CA GLY A 215 -2.42 17.23 6.39
C GLY A 215 -1.32 16.17 6.35
N ARG A 216 -1.44 15.22 7.28
CA ARG A 216 -0.45 14.17 7.49
C ARG A 216 -1.12 12.81 7.57
N VAL A 217 -0.55 11.84 6.87
CA VAL A 217 -0.92 10.43 6.99
C VAL A 217 0.09 9.75 7.89
N ILE A 218 -0.33 9.36 9.10
CA ILE A 218 0.50 8.77 10.14
C ILE A 218 0.19 7.29 10.27
N GLY A 219 1.21 6.44 10.44
CA GLY A 219 0.99 5.05 10.81
C GLY A 219 2.22 4.17 10.72
N VAL A 220 2.00 2.88 10.51
CA VAL A 220 3.07 1.89 10.39
C VAL A 220 3.09 1.30 8.98
N ALA A 221 4.25 1.41 8.32
CA ALA A 221 4.56 0.84 7.02
C ALA A 221 5.46 -0.41 7.18
N ASN A 222 5.11 -1.28 8.11
CA ASN A 222 5.80 -2.56 8.27
C ASN A 222 5.35 -3.52 7.14
N ASN A 223 6.22 -4.45 6.76
CA ASN A 223 5.95 -5.55 5.81
C ASN A 223 5.68 -5.16 4.33
N THR A 224 5.43 -6.18 3.50
CA THR A 224 5.18 -6.05 2.05
C THR A 224 3.98 -5.15 1.73
N MET A 225 2.95 -5.13 2.58
CA MET A 225 1.81 -4.22 2.44
C MET A 225 2.19 -2.77 2.75
N GLY A 226 3.03 -2.51 3.76
CA GLY A 226 3.55 -1.17 4.03
C GLY A 226 4.34 -0.58 2.86
N HIS A 227 5.24 -1.37 2.28
CA HIS A 227 5.96 -0.97 1.07
C HIS A 227 5.02 -0.72 -0.14
N ARG A 228 3.98 -1.55 -0.30
CA ARG A 228 2.96 -1.35 -1.35
C ARG A 228 2.14 -0.08 -1.10
N PHE A 229 1.83 0.24 0.14
CA PHE A 229 1.13 1.47 0.49
C PHE A 229 1.95 2.69 0.12
N THR A 230 3.23 2.76 0.52
CA THR A 230 4.08 3.90 0.19
C THR A 230 4.25 4.07 -1.32
N ILE A 231 4.45 2.99 -2.08
CA ILE A 231 4.45 3.08 -3.55
C ILE A 231 3.10 3.60 -4.07
N SER A 232 1.97 3.05 -3.57
CA SER A 232 0.65 3.51 -4.00
C SER A 232 0.41 4.99 -3.66
N TYR A 233 0.90 5.46 -2.52
CA TYR A 233 0.83 6.85 -2.10
C TYR A 233 1.62 7.76 -3.06
N LEU A 234 2.84 7.35 -3.44
CA LEU A 234 3.70 8.08 -4.38
C LEU A 234 3.13 8.10 -5.82
N ILE A 235 2.52 7.00 -6.26
CA ILE A 235 1.85 6.96 -7.59
C ILE A 235 0.63 7.89 -7.60
N ARG A 236 -0.18 7.87 -6.54
CA ARG A 236 -1.33 8.78 -6.43
C ARG A 236 -0.93 10.24 -6.37
N LEU A 237 0.29 10.53 -5.89
CA LEU A 237 0.86 11.87 -5.90
C LEU A 237 1.15 12.34 -7.33
N ILE A 238 1.70 11.47 -8.18
CA ILE A 238 1.90 11.73 -9.62
C ILE A 238 0.56 12.07 -10.30
N GLU A 239 -0.47 11.30 -10.00
CA GLU A 239 -1.81 11.48 -10.58
C GLU A 239 -2.64 12.60 -9.93
N ARG A 240 -2.11 13.24 -8.87
CA ARG A 240 -2.85 14.15 -7.99
C ARG A 240 -4.22 13.58 -7.57
N SER A 241 -4.24 12.28 -7.30
CA SER A 241 -5.44 11.48 -7.04
C SER A 241 -5.53 11.06 -5.57
N GLY A 242 -6.70 10.56 -5.18
CA GLY A 242 -7.03 10.22 -3.80
C GLY A 242 -6.85 11.40 -2.84
N LEU A 243 -6.06 11.25 -1.78
CA LEU A 243 -5.78 12.32 -0.81
C LEU A 243 -5.17 13.56 -1.47
N HIS A 244 -4.35 13.37 -2.51
CA HIS A 244 -3.64 14.46 -3.18
C HIS A 244 -4.56 15.37 -4.01
N ARG A 245 -5.85 15.01 -4.16
CA ARG A 245 -6.89 15.91 -4.70
C ARG A 245 -7.15 17.13 -3.82
N TRP A 246 -6.87 17.03 -2.51
CA TRP A 246 -7.03 18.13 -1.57
C TRP A 246 -5.82 19.06 -1.51
N GLY A 247 -4.70 18.70 -2.14
CA GLY A 247 -3.42 19.40 -2.04
C GLY A 247 -2.29 18.48 -1.57
N ARG A 248 -1.17 19.06 -1.12
CA ARG A 248 0.02 18.30 -0.70
C ARG A 248 -0.17 17.70 0.70
N TRP A 249 0.32 16.47 0.89
CA TRP A 249 0.32 15.77 2.18
C TRP A 249 1.73 15.37 2.61
N GLN A 250 1.93 15.19 3.92
CA GLN A 250 3.09 14.47 4.45
C GLN A 250 2.68 13.02 4.74
N HIS A 251 3.54 12.07 4.37
CA HIS A 251 3.41 10.68 4.80
C HIS A 251 4.45 10.38 5.87
N ILE A 252 4.00 10.18 7.10
CA ILE A 252 4.87 9.90 8.24
C ILE A 252 4.61 8.48 8.69
N ALA A 253 5.60 7.59 8.57
CA ALA A 253 5.39 6.20 8.94
C ALA A 253 6.63 5.54 9.53
N TYR A 254 6.36 4.56 10.37
CA TYR A 254 7.37 3.64 10.85
C TYR A 254 7.69 2.59 9.79
N TYR A 255 8.96 2.53 9.39
CA TYR A 255 9.50 1.55 8.44
C TYR A 255 10.46 0.59 9.14
N THR A 256 10.46 -0.67 8.71
CA THR A 256 11.53 -1.61 9.08
C THR A 256 12.86 -1.10 8.54
N GLU A 257 13.98 -1.34 9.23
CA GLU A 257 15.33 -0.96 8.78
C GLU A 257 15.61 -1.24 7.30
N LYS A 258 15.24 -2.44 6.80
CA LYS A 258 15.42 -2.80 5.38
C LYS A 258 14.69 -1.85 4.42
N THR A 259 13.46 -1.46 4.76
CA THR A 259 12.61 -0.61 3.93
C THR A 259 13.03 0.85 4.04
N ALA A 260 13.38 1.31 5.24
CA ALA A 260 13.99 2.62 5.47
C ALA A 260 15.24 2.81 4.59
N ARG A 261 16.17 1.84 4.63
CA ARG A 261 17.38 1.87 3.78
C ARG A 261 17.07 1.88 2.28
N ALA A 262 15.94 1.31 1.84
CA ALA A 262 15.56 1.35 0.43
C ALA A 262 15.13 2.76 -0.01
N LEU A 263 14.53 3.57 0.86
CA LEU A 263 14.17 4.96 0.55
C LEU A 263 15.41 5.84 0.30
N TYR A 264 16.50 5.57 1.02
CA TYR A 264 17.78 6.28 0.92
C TYR A 264 18.84 5.55 0.10
N ALA A 265 18.47 4.51 -0.67
CA ALA A 265 19.45 3.65 -1.32
C ALA A 265 20.28 4.40 -2.37
N HIS A 266 21.59 4.16 -2.38
CA HIS A 266 22.46 4.66 -3.45
C HIS A 266 22.35 3.81 -4.72
N VAL A 267 22.60 4.43 -5.86
CA VAL A 267 22.69 3.78 -7.17
C VAL A 267 23.66 2.59 -7.11
N GLY A 268 23.30 1.49 -7.78
CA GLY A 268 24.08 0.26 -7.83
C GLY A 268 23.87 -0.69 -6.64
N THR A 269 23.32 -0.21 -5.52
CA THR A 269 23.12 -1.07 -4.35
C THR A 269 22.01 -2.11 -4.56
N PRO A 270 22.05 -3.28 -3.89
CA PRO A 270 21.03 -4.31 -4.06
C PRO A 270 19.61 -3.90 -3.67
N ILE A 271 19.48 -2.88 -2.83
CA ILE A 271 18.21 -2.35 -2.30
C ILE A 271 17.69 -1.13 -3.08
N TYR A 272 18.48 -0.60 -4.02
CA TYR A 272 18.07 0.45 -4.94
C TYR A 272 16.95 -0.04 -5.85
N GLY A 273 15.86 0.71 -5.94
CA GLY A 273 14.68 0.29 -6.69
C GLY A 273 13.70 1.42 -7.00
N ARG A 274 12.54 1.02 -7.56
CA ARG A 274 11.43 1.92 -7.91
C ARG A 274 11.01 2.84 -6.75
N ILE A 275 10.92 2.31 -5.53
CA ILE A 275 10.53 3.12 -4.36
C ILE A 275 11.55 4.22 -4.08
N THR A 276 12.85 3.93 -4.20
CA THR A 276 13.94 4.89 -4.03
C THR A 276 13.80 6.03 -5.02
N VAL A 277 13.65 5.72 -6.30
CA VAL A 277 13.57 6.73 -7.36
C VAL A 277 12.32 7.59 -7.18
N LEU A 278 11.15 6.96 -6.98
CA LEU A 278 9.90 7.69 -6.77
C LEU A 278 9.98 8.61 -5.55
N SER A 279 10.47 8.12 -4.40
CA SER A 279 10.51 8.95 -3.19
C SER A 279 11.48 10.11 -3.30
N ASN A 280 12.64 9.93 -3.95
CA ASN A 280 13.66 10.99 -4.09
C ASN A 280 13.23 12.09 -5.08
N ILE A 281 12.51 11.72 -6.14
CA ILE A 281 11.98 12.70 -7.10
C ILE A 281 10.81 13.47 -6.45
N LEU A 282 9.86 12.77 -5.83
CA LEU A 282 8.58 13.36 -5.43
C LEU A 282 8.57 13.97 -4.03
N CYS A 283 9.51 13.59 -3.15
CA CYS A 283 9.47 13.98 -1.75
C CYS A 283 10.82 14.44 -1.21
N ASN A 284 10.78 15.31 -0.20
CA ASN A 284 11.86 15.51 0.74
C ASN A 284 11.74 14.43 1.82
N ILE A 285 12.81 13.66 2.04
CA ILE A 285 12.82 12.51 2.94
C ILE A 285 13.62 12.86 4.19
N SER A 286 13.02 12.71 5.37
CA SER A 286 13.71 12.92 6.64
C SER A 286 13.38 11.83 7.66
N THR A 287 14.39 11.34 8.38
CA THR A 287 14.20 10.45 9.53
C THR A 287 13.92 11.28 10.78
N LEU A 288 12.77 11.04 11.42
CA LEU A 288 12.34 11.70 12.64
C LEU A 288 12.86 10.98 13.90
N SER A 289 12.84 9.65 13.88
CA SER A 289 13.37 8.82 14.98
C SER A 289 13.83 7.47 14.47
N LYS A 290 14.65 6.81 15.30
CA LYS A 290 15.06 5.42 15.13
C LYS A 290 14.90 4.71 16.47
N ASP A 291 13.90 3.85 16.54
CA ASP A 291 13.45 3.24 17.79
C ASP A 291 13.78 1.74 17.78
N HIS A 292 14.09 1.19 18.95
CA HIS A 292 14.42 -0.23 19.05
C HIS A 292 13.18 -1.10 18.85
N ILE A 293 13.34 -2.29 18.27
CA ILE A 293 12.19 -3.15 17.93
C ILE A 293 11.35 -3.58 19.14
N ASP A 294 11.96 -3.61 20.32
CA ASP A 294 11.30 -3.98 21.59
C ASP A 294 10.34 -2.91 22.13
N GLU A 295 10.39 -1.71 21.55
CA GLU A 295 9.42 -0.65 21.79
C GLU A 295 8.11 -0.89 21.04
N PHE A 296 8.09 -1.83 20.09
CA PHE A 296 6.93 -2.19 19.29
C PHE A 296 6.31 -3.51 19.76
N PHE A 297 4.99 -3.62 19.65
CA PHE A 297 4.23 -4.79 20.08
C PHE A 297 3.57 -5.52 18.90
N PRO A 298 3.54 -6.86 18.90
CA PRO A 298 4.16 -7.76 19.88
C PRO A 298 5.70 -7.77 19.76
N ARG A 299 6.39 -7.79 20.91
CA ARG A 299 7.85 -7.83 20.96
C ARG A 299 8.39 -9.06 20.21
N GLY A 300 9.47 -8.87 19.47
CA GLY A 300 10.33 -9.94 18.93
C GLY A 300 9.74 -10.93 17.91
N THR A 301 8.49 -10.79 17.43
CA THR A 301 7.85 -11.89 16.67
C THR A 301 7.34 -11.52 15.27
N ALA A 302 7.20 -10.23 14.94
CA ALA A 302 6.59 -9.82 13.66
C ALA A 302 7.57 -9.18 12.66
N ILE A 303 8.67 -8.57 13.13
CA ILE A 303 9.57 -7.76 12.29
C ILE A 303 10.98 -8.35 12.31
N LYS A 304 11.59 -8.43 11.13
CA LYS A 304 13.02 -8.75 10.98
C LYS A 304 13.85 -7.47 11.10
N GLY A 305 14.89 -7.50 11.93
CA GLY A 305 15.79 -6.38 12.19
C GLY A 305 15.77 -5.97 13.66
N ASN A 306 16.63 -5.02 14.04
CA ASN A 306 16.78 -4.56 15.42
C ASN A 306 16.09 -3.21 15.68
N SER A 307 15.66 -2.52 14.62
CA SER A 307 15.09 -1.18 14.72
C SER A 307 13.99 -0.91 13.69
N MET A 308 13.16 0.07 14.04
CA MET A 308 12.21 0.73 13.15
C MET A 308 12.58 2.21 13.04
N GLU A 309 12.44 2.78 11.86
CA GLU A 309 12.72 4.19 11.61
C GLU A 309 11.42 4.91 11.27
N LEU A 310 11.15 6.00 11.99
CA LEU A 310 10.05 6.91 11.69
C LEU A 310 10.52 7.88 10.62
N ILE A 311 9.95 7.78 9.42
CA ILE A 311 10.37 8.58 8.27
C ILE A 311 9.19 9.46 7.84
N CYS A 312 9.48 10.73 7.58
CA CYS A 312 8.60 11.66 6.92
C CYS A 312 8.97 11.75 5.43
N LEU A 313 7.98 11.49 4.58
CA LEU A 313 8.01 11.84 3.17
C LEU A 313 7.16 13.11 2.99
N GLU A 314 7.82 14.24 2.84
CA GLU A 314 7.16 15.51 2.57
C GLU A 314 7.07 15.74 1.07
N THR A 315 5.85 15.85 0.55
CA THR A 315 5.60 16.12 -0.87
C THR A 315 6.23 17.46 -1.28
N LYS A 316 7.15 17.42 -2.26
CA LYS A 316 7.78 18.65 -2.78
C LYS A 316 6.73 19.55 -3.42
N LYS A 317 6.89 20.86 -3.25
CA LYS A 317 6.09 21.87 -3.95
C LYS A 317 6.42 21.89 -5.45
N HIS A 318 7.71 21.85 -5.77
CA HIS A 318 8.22 21.77 -7.13
C HIS A 318 8.94 20.44 -7.33
N CYS A 319 8.52 19.71 -8.36
CA CYS A 319 9.19 18.52 -8.85
C CYS A 319 10.06 18.92 -10.05
N GLU A 320 11.17 18.22 -10.26
CA GLU A 320 12.06 18.41 -11.41
C GLU A 320 11.42 17.97 -12.75
N LEU A 321 10.22 17.37 -12.70
CA LEU A 321 9.42 16.93 -13.84
C LEU A 321 8.27 17.89 -14.14
N SER A 322 8.03 18.10 -15.43
CA SER A 322 6.81 18.67 -15.98
C SER A 322 5.59 17.78 -15.69
N ASP A 323 4.40 18.38 -15.64
CA ASP A 323 3.14 17.65 -15.42
C ASP A 323 2.90 16.57 -16.49
N LYS A 324 3.37 16.79 -17.72
CA LYS A 324 3.32 15.80 -18.79
C LYS A 324 4.26 14.63 -18.53
N ALA A 325 5.51 14.91 -18.14
CA ALA A 325 6.52 13.89 -17.90
C ALA A 325 6.27 13.07 -16.62
N LEU A 326 5.63 13.67 -15.61
CA LEU A 326 5.20 12.96 -14.40
C LEU A 326 4.38 11.71 -14.71
N LYS A 327 3.48 11.77 -15.72
CA LYS A 327 2.63 10.63 -16.13
C LYS A 327 3.44 9.46 -16.72
N PHE A 328 4.65 9.70 -17.24
CA PHE A 328 5.53 8.66 -17.78
C PHE A 328 6.45 8.03 -16.74
N LEU A 329 6.70 8.72 -15.62
CA LEU A 329 7.66 8.29 -14.61
C LEU A 329 7.36 6.88 -14.10
N ASP A 330 6.16 6.65 -13.56
CA ASP A 330 5.83 5.36 -12.95
C ASP A 330 5.75 4.19 -13.95
N PRO A 331 5.12 4.33 -15.14
CA PRO A 331 5.17 3.30 -16.18
C PRO A 331 6.60 2.89 -16.58
N ILE A 332 7.50 3.87 -16.76
CA ILE A 332 8.91 3.61 -17.07
C ILE A 332 9.57 2.85 -15.92
N LEU A 333 9.48 3.37 -14.68
CA LEU A 333 10.10 2.76 -13.51
C LEU A 333 9.58 1.34 -13.27
N GLN A 334 8.27 1.10 -13.39
CA GLN A 334 7.67 -0.21 -13.27
C GLN A 334 8.29 -1.20 -14.24
N GLN A 335 8.47 -0.80 -15.50
CA GLN A 335 8.98 -1.68 -16.54
C GLN A 335 10.47 -1.97 -16.39
N VAL A 336 11.28 -0.97 -16.10
CA VAL A 336 12.74 -1.15 -16.02
C VAL A 336 13.15 -1.85 -14.72
N PHE A 337 12.46 -1.62 -13.59
CA PHE A 337 12.77 -2.30 -12.33
C PHE A 337 12.19 -3.71 -12.21
N ALA A 338 11.21 -4.09 -13.04
CA ALA A 338 10.74 -5.48 -13.14
C ALA A 338 11.87 -6.44 -13.57
N ALA A 339 12.86 -5.95 -14.32
CA ALA A 339 14.06 -6.69 -14.70
C ALA A 339 15.32 -5.81 -14.53
N ARG A 340 15.55 -5.29 -13.32
CA ARG A 340 16.55 -4.25 -13.01
C ARG A 340 18.00 -4.47 -13.48
N ARG A 341 18.37 -5.72 -13.81
CA ARG A 341 19.72 -6.12 -14.28
C ARG A 341 19.81 -6.29 -15.80
N GLN A 342 18.67 -6.19 -16.50
CA GLN A 342 18.62 -6.27 -17.96
C GLN A 342 18.85 -4.89 -18.59
N PRO A 343 19.33 -4.83 -19.84
CA PRO A 343 19.45 -3.58 -20.60
C PRO A 343 18.14 -2.79 -20.60
N LEU A 344 18.23 -1.48 -20.37
CA LEU A 344 17.09 -0.57 -20.38
C LEU A 344 16.34 -0.62 -21.70
N LEU A 345 17.06 -0.62 -22.82
CA LEU A 345 16.48 -0.60 -24.16
C LEU A 345 15.43 -1.70 -24.33
N ASN A 346 15.76 -2.95 -23.97
CA ASN A 346 14.83 -4.09 -24.09
C ASN A 346 13.51 -3.87 -23.34
N ARG A 347 13.55 -3.14 -22.21
CA ARG A 347 12.38 -2.84 -21.39
C ARG A 347 11.60 -1.64 -21.93
N LEU A 348 12.30 -0.63 -22.43
CA LEU A 348 11.71 0.58 -23.00
C LEU A 348 11.02 0.31 -24.35
N GLU A 349 11.59 -0.57 -25.19
CA GLU A 349 10.96 -1.01 -26.45
C GLU A 349 9.62 -1.72 -26.19
N SER A 350 9.43 -2.32 -25.02
CA SER A 350 8.14 -2.90 -24.61
C SER A 350 7.10 -1.86 -24.21
N ILE A 351 7.52 -0.62 -23.91
CA ILE A 351 6.63 0.52 -23.62
C ILE A 351 6.25 1.20 -24.92
N ALA A 352 7.25 1.52 -25.75
CA ALA A 352 7.06 2.18 -27.03
C ALA A 352 8.21 1.76 -27.98
N PRO A 353 7.92 1.02 -29.07
CA PRO A 353 8.92 0.65 -30.05
C PRO A 353 9.62 1.89 -30.65
N GLY A 354 10.94 1.84 -30.84
CA GLY A 354 11.75 2.95 -31.31
C GLY A 354 12.36 3.82 -30.20
N SER A 355 12.16 3.43 -28.93
CA SER A 355 12.71 4.10 -27.74
C SER A 355 14.24 4.24 -27.74
N TYR A 356 14.97 3.49 -28.56
CA TYR A 356 16.42 3.68 -28.75
C TYR A 356 16.79 5.12 -29.13
N THR A 357 15.95 5.81 -29.90
CA THR A 357 16.17 7.21 -30.31
C THR A 357 16.19 8.15 -29.11
N VAL A 358 15.40 7.86 -28.07
CA VAL A 358 15.39 8.61 -26.81
C VAL A 358 16.70 8.40 -26.05
N LEU A 359 17.19 7.15 -25.98
CA LEU A 359 18.45 6.84 -25.32
C LEU A 359 19.65 7.47 -26.04
N GLU A 360 19.64 7.47 -27.37
CA GLU A 360 20.66 8.11 -28.19
C GLU A 360 20.72 9.63 -27.94
N LYS A 361 19.55 10.30 -27.95
CA LYS A 361 19.44 11.74 -27.64
C LYS A 361 19.99 12.07 -26.26
N LEU A 362 19.71 11.24 -25.25
CA LEU A 362 20.20 11.40 -23.88
C LEU A 362 21.62 10.88 -23.67
N LYS A 363 22.27 10.34 -24.71
CA LYS A 363 23.61 9.72 -24.63
C LYS A 363 23.68 8.61 -23.56
N ILE A 364 22.56 7.91 -23.33
CA ILE A 364 22.48 6.79 -22.39
C ILE A 364 22.84 5.51 -23.16
N PRO A 365 23.87 4.74 -22.75
CA PRO A 365 24.22 3.49 -23.42
C PRO A 365 23.05 2.49 -23.40
N PRO A 366 22.71 1.84 -24.54
CA PRO A 366 21.58 0.90 -24.60
C PRO A 366 21.67 -0.28 -23.61
N ARG A 367 22.91 -0.67 -23.26
CA ARG A 367 23.21 -1.75 -22.30
C ARG A 367 23.20 -1.30 -20.85
N LYS A 368 23.05 0.01 -20.56
CA LYS A 368 22.91 0.51 -19.18
C LYS A 368 21.67 -0.13 -18.56
N CYS A 369 21.73 -0.42 -17.26
CA CYS A 369 20.66 -1.05 -16.51
C CYS A 369 20.04 -0.04 -15.53
N ALA A 370 18.77 -0.23 -15.16
CA ALA A 370 18.07 0.64 -14.24
C ALA A 370 18.76 0.78 -12.88
N SER A 371 19.44 -0.27 -12.41
CA SER A 371 20.19 -0.22 -11.14
C SER A 371 21.33 0.79 -11.14
N ASN A 372 21.80 1.21 -12.31
CA ASN A 372 22.96 2.08 -12.50
C ASN A 372 22.55 3.48 -13.00
N MET A 373 21.25 3.80 -12.95
CA MET A 373 20.72 5.11 -13.28
C MET A 373 20.40 5.89 -12.01
N SER A 374 20.76 7.17 -11.97
CA SER A 374 20.37 8.06 -10.88
C SER A 374 18.89 8.44 -10.95
N PRO A 375 18.26 8.95 -9.88
CA PRO A 375 16.92 9.53 -9.96
C PRO A 375 16.83 10.64 -11.03
N MET A 376 17.86 11.47 -11.19
CA MET A 376 17.88 12.51 -12.22
C MET A 376 17.97 11.95 -13.64
N ASP A 377 18.68 10.83 -13.85
CA ASP A 377 18.67 10.15 -15.15
C ASP A 377 17.24 9.72 -15.52
N PHE A 378 16.42 9.33 -14.54
CA PHE A 378 15.01 8.99 -14.77
C PHE A 378 14.13 10.21 -14.99
N VAL A 379 14.47 11.37 -14.40
CA VAL A 379 13.80 12.65 -14.71
C VAL A 379 14.02 13.00 -16.17
N GLU A 380 15.27 13.03 -16.62
CA GLU A 380 15.62 13.33 -18.02
C GLU A 380 14.99 12.33 -18.99
N LEU A 381 14.98 11.04 -18.63
CA LEU A 381 14.34 9.99 -19.42
C LEU A 381 12.83 10.23 -19.55
N ALA A 382 12.13 10.51 -18.46
CA ALA A 382 10.69 10.75 -18.49
C ALA A 382 10.35 12.03 -19.29
N GLU A 383 11.14 13.10 -19.17
CA GLU A 383 10.98 14.32 -19.98
C GLU A 383 11.14 14.05 -21.47
N ALA A 384 12.21 13.33 -21.83
CA ALA A 384 12.48 12.98 -23.22
C ALA A 384 11.37 12.08 -23.79
N PHE A 385 10.87 11.11 -23.02
CA PHE A 385 9.72 10.29 -23.42
C PHE A 385 8.45 11.12 -23.62
N SER A 386 8.19 12.09 -22.74
CA SER A 386 6.98 12.92 -22.81
C SER A 386 6.93 13.83 -24.03
N SER A 387 8.10 14.26 -24.51
CA SER A 387 8.27 15.16 -25.66
C SER A 387 8.57 14.41 -26.98
N TRP A 388 8.81 13.11 -26.92
CA TRP A 388 9.15 12.31 -28.10
C TRP A 388 7.90 12.00 -28.95
N ASP A 389 8.01 12.18 -30.27
CA ASP A 389 6.91 11.99 -31.21
C ASP A 389 6.56 10.51 -31.44
N GLY A 390 7.52 9.60 -31.24
CA GLY A 390 7.30 8.15 -31.33
C GLY A 390 6.65 7.53 -30.09
N ARG A 391 6.27 8.34 -29.09
CA ARG A 391 5.62 7.83 -27.88
C ARG A 391 4.23 7.27 -28.21
N MET A 392 3.81 6.22 -27.52
CA MET A 392 2.46 5.70 -27.70
C MET A 392 1.42 6.72 -27.24
N THR A 393 0.50 7.09 -28.12
CA THR A 393 -0.59 8.06 -27.84
C THR A 393 -1.63 7.53 -26.86
N ILE A 394 -1.60 6.24 -26.49
CA ILE A 394 -2.42 5.70 -25.39
C ILE A 394 -2.11 6.37 -24.05
N PHE A 395 -0.92 6.95 -23.90
CA PHE A 395 -0.59 7.78 -22.74
C PHE A 395 -1.23 9.18 -22.81
N ASP A 396 -1.64 9.63 -24.00
CA ASP A 396 -2.33 10.90 -24.18
C ASP A 396 -3.82 10.81 -23.77
N SER A 397 -4.45 9.63 -23.75
CA SER A 397 -5.80 9.47 -23.16
C SER A 397 -5.84 9.57 -21.63
N TYR A 398 -4.66 9.60 -20.99
CA TYR A 398 -4.47 9.94 -19.57
C TYR A 398 -3.99 11.39 -19.39
N LEU A 399 -3.75 12.14 -20.49
CA LEU A 399 -3.44 13.57 -20.44
C LEU A 399 -4.71 14.38 -20.21
#